data_AF-A0A2U8P546-F1
#
_entry.id   AF-A0A2U8P546-F1
#
_cell.length_a   1.000
_cell.length_b   1.000
_cell.length_c   1.000
_cell.angle_alpha   90.00
_cell.angle_beta   90.00
_cell.angle_gamma   90.00
#
_symmetry.space_group_name_H-M   'P 1'
#
loop_
_entity.id
_entity.type
_entity.pdbx_description
1 polymer ?
#
loop_
_entity_poly.entity_id
_entity_poly.type
_entity_poly.pdbx_seq_one_letter_code
_entity_poly.pdbx_strand_id
1 'polypeptide(L)'
;MKLSRRTILQGAGSLPFAVASLRTGAWAQTAPAAAPGTEVPPIVFVHGNGDYDALWMTTLWRMESNGIARDRMMAINFTDPNARSDDTVEQANRSSTEDQRRELAAAIAELKRRTGASRVALVGSSRGGYAIRNVIKNGGASDVSHAVLCGTPNHGVFATDDQPNNEFNGRGVFLRGLNEGESEVTPGVAFLTLRSDGMDKYAQADGRFIGKPGTPTGVTNEGPELKGATNLVLGALDHREVAFHPRAFREIYKFIAGREPARIAIVPEPSVRLSGLITGTPGGVPTNRPVAGATVDVFRVDPETGERKGGALHSAKTGADGRWGPAQVDPAWSLEFVLASPEMPTTHIYRSPFPRSSDVVHLRAARPLGPADKDAGAVVIMSRPRGYFGLPRDVVLFDGKEPADVKPGVPTDAAATLRLPASEVGRNIVAEFGEERIVARAWPAQENRIAVAELTY
;
A
#
# COMPACT_ATOMS: atom_id res chain seq x y z
N MET A 1 -61.73 -21.50 18.24
CA MET A 1 -60.50 -21.70 19.02
C MET A 1 -59.63 -20.46 18.87
N LYS A 2 -59.29 -19.80 19.99
CA LYS A 2 -58.48 -18.57 20.02
C LYS A 2 -57.00 -18.95 19.88
N LEU A 3 -56.35 -18.56 18.79
CA LEU A 3 -54.90 -18.67 18.63
C LEU A 3 -54.23 -17.49 19.34
N SER A 4 -53.40 -17.80 20.33
CA SER A 4 -52.65 -16.85 21.15
C SER A 4 -51.39 -16.37 20.42
N ARG A 5 -50.99 -15.11 20.66
CA ARG A 5 -49.79 -14.44 20.12
C ARG A 5 -48.44 -15.16 20.40
N ARG A 6 -48.44 -16.25 21.16
CA ARG A 6 -47.26 -17.06 21.47
C ARG A 6 -46.97 -18.19 20.47
N THR A 7 -47.88 -18.51 19.55
CA THR A 7 -47.70 -19.61 18.57
C THR A 7 -47.12 -19.15 17.22
N ILE A 8 -46.99 -17.84 16.98
CA ILE A 8 -46.39 -17.29 15.75
C ILE A 8 -44.85 -17.29 15.80
N LEU A 9 -44.24 -17.54 16.97
CA LEU A 9 -42.80 -17.35 17.19
C LEU A 9 -41.94 -18.63 17.12
N GLN A 10 -42.42 -19.73 16.52
CA GLN A 10 -41.68 -21.00 16.46
C GLN A 10 -41.64 -21.69 15.08
N GLY A 11 -41.90 -20.98 13.98
CA GLY A 11 -41.96 -21.61 12.66
C GLY A 11 -41.39 -20.77 11.52
N ALA A 12 -40.12 -20.37 11.60
CA ALA A 12 -39.35 -19.91 10.43
C ALA A 12 -37.84 -19.92 10.73
N GLY A 13 -37.34 -21.03 11.26
CA GLY A 13 -35.91 -21.31 11.35
C GLY A 13 -35.54 -22.43 10.39
N SER A 14 -35.22 -22.10 9.13
CA SER A 14 -34.38 -22.92 8.22
C SER A 14 -34.30 -22.31 6.81
N LEU A 15 -33.22 -21.53 6.57
CA LEU A 15 -32.50 -21.31 5.30
C LEU A 15 -33.23 -20.81 4.01
N PRO A 16 -32.57 -20.02 3.13
CA PRO A 16 -31.12 -19.85 3.04
C PRO A 16 -30.61 -18.40 3.15
N PHE A 17 -29.51 -18.27 3.90
CA PHE A 17 -28.42 -17.37 3.56
C PHE A 17 -27.93 -17.69 2.15
N ALA A 18 -28.53 -17.06 1.14
CA ALA A 18 -28.11 -17.14 -0.26
C ALA A 18 -28.42 -15.82 -0.99
N VAL A 19 -28.01 -14.70 -0.38
CA VAL A 19 -27.86 -13.43 -1.10
C VAL A 19 -26.49 -12.83 -0.75
N ALA A 20 -25.45 -13.59 -1.06
CA ALA A 20 -24.15 -12.99 -1.31
C ALA A 20 -24.14 -12.49 -2.77
N SER A 21 -23.67 -11.26 -2.96
CA SER A 21 -23.20 -10.72 -4.24
C SER A 21 -24.23 -10.17 -5.23
N LEU A 22 -25.10 -9.26 -4.77
CA LEU A 22 -25.40 -8.09 -5.60
C LEU A 22 -24.68 -6.89 -5.00
N ARG A 23 -23.40 -6.74 -5.37
CA ARG A 23 -22.66 -5.49 -5.16
C ARG A 23 -23.37 -4.42 -5.99
N THR A 24 -24.34 -3.74 -5.41
CA THR A 24 -24.80 -2.45 -5.92
C THR A 24 -23.60 -1.52 -5.79
N GLY A 25 -22.91 -1.28 -6.90
CA GLY A 25 -21.74 -0.41 -6.92
C GLY A 25 -22.12 0.93 -6.29
N ALA A 26 -21.35 1.39 -5.30
CA ALA A 26 -21.53 2.72 -4.74
C ALA A 26 -21.23 3.76 -5.83
N TRP A 27 -22.28 4.39 -6.35
CA TRP A 27 -22.18 5.52 -7.26
C TRP A 27 -21.76 6.76 -6.47
N ALA A 28 -20.87 7.58 -7.02
CA ALA A 28 -20.59 8.90 -6.45
C ALA A 28 -21.84 9.79 -6.54
N GLN A 29 -22.03 10.70 -5.59
CA GLN A 29 -23.10 11.70 -5.65
C GLN A 29 -23.01 12.47 -6.98
N THR A 30 -24.11 12.51 -7.74
CA THR A 30 -24.17 13.10 -9.08
C THR A 30 -23.99 14.61 -9.01
N ALA A 31 -22.86 15.10 -9.52
CA ALA A 31 -22.62 16.52 -9.85
C ALA A 31 -22.90 16.76 -11.36
N PRO A 32 -23.14 18.01 -11.80
CA PRO A 32 -23.43 18.30 -13.20
C PRO A 32 -22.27 17.88 -14.12
N ALA A 33 -22.62 17.41 -15.32
CA ALA A 33 -21.66 16.93 -16.31
C ALA A 33 -20.64 18.03 -16.68
N ALA A 34 -19.36 17.74 -16.45
CA ALA A 34 -18.26 18.57 -16.92
C ALA A 34 -18.23 18.58 -18.46
N ALA A 35 -17.82 19.71 -19.04
CA ALA A 35 -17.61 19.85 -20.47
C ALA A 35 -16.66 18.74 -21.00
N PRO A 36 -16.87 18.20 -22.20
CA PRO A 36 -15.93 17.27 -22.78
C PRO A 36 -14.63 18.02 -23.08
N GLY A 37 -13.52 17.64 -22.45
CA GLY A 37 -12.21 18.14 -22.85
C GLY A 37 -11.28 18.55 -21.72
N THR A 38 -10.42 17.63 -21.33
CA THR A 38 -8.94 17.71 -21.46
C THR A 38 -8.45 16.29 -21.20
N GLU A 39 -7.54 15.76 -22.02
CA GLU A 39 -7.03 14.42 -21.75
C GLU A 39 -6.26 14.43 -20.42
N VAL A 40 -6.56 13.49 -19.53
CA VAL A 40 -5.85 13.36 -18.25
C VAL A 40 -4.36 13.17 -18.52
N PRO A 41 -3.46 13.99 -17.93
CA PRO A 41 -2.03 13.82 -18.15
C PRO A 41 -1.58 12.43 -17.69
N PRO A 42 -0.56 11.83 -18.31
CA PRO A 42 0.00 10.58 -17.80
C PRO A 42 0.44 10.72 -16.35
N ILE A 43 0.28 9.68 -15.55
CA ILE A 43 0.43 9.73 -14.10
C ILE A 43 1.58 8.83 -13.65
N VAL A 44 2.51 9.39 -12.87
CA VAL A 44 3.52 8.62 -12.13
C VAL A 44 3.12 8.54 -10.66
N PHE A 45 3.01 7.32 -10.13
CA PHE A 45 2.77 7.04 -8.72
C PHE A 45 4.08 6.69 -8.01
N VAL A 46 4.35 7.31 -6.87
CA VAL A 46 5.64 7.30 -6.18
C VAL A 46 5.44 6.82 -4.74
N HIS A 47 5.99 5.64 -4.41
CA HIS A 47 5.82 5.04 -3.07
C HIS A 47 6.68 5.71 -1.99
N GLY A 48 6.38 5.38 -0.72
CA GLY A 48 7.05 5.92 0.46
C GLY A 48 8.35 5.21 0.86
N ASN A 49 8.88 5.59 2.02
CA ASN A 49 10.11 5.04 2.57
C ASN A 49 9.95 3.55 2.91
N GLY A 50 10.82 2.69 2.39
CA GLY A 50 10.79 1.25 2.65
C GLY A 50 9.64 0.49 1.94
N ASP A 51 8.79 1.21 1.19
CA ASP A 51 7.68 0.65 0.42
C ASP A 51 8.13 0.27 -1.01
N TYR A 52 7.16 -0.13 -1.83
CA TYR A 52 7.30 -0.52 -3.23
C TYR A 52 6.06 -0.11 -4.02
N ASP A 53 6.16 -0.12 -5.34
CA ASP A 53 5.13 0.37 -6.27
C ASP A 53 3.77 -0.32 -6.16
N ALA A 54 3.74 -1.61 -5.80
CA ALA A 54 2.52 -2.41 -5.68
C ALA A 54 1.50 -1.83 -4.72
N LEU A 55 1.90 -0.98 -3.76
CA LEU A 55 0.96 -0.32 -2.85
C LEU A 55 -0.07 0.51 -3.66
N TRP A 56 0.28 1.01 -4.84
CA TRP A 56 -0.62 1.72 -5.74
C TRP A 56 -1.57 0.83 -6.56
N MET A 57 -1.47 -0.50 -6.48
CA MET A 57 -2.25 -1.43 -7.32
C MET A 57 -3.76 -1.15 -7.31
N THR A 58 -4.36 -0.93 -6.14
CA THR A 58 -5.80 -0.64 -6.05
C THR A 58 -6.15 0.73 -6.62
N THR A 59 -5.26 1.73 -6.49
CA THR A 59 -5.39 3.04 -7.13
C THR A 59 -5.30 2.93 -8.65
N LEU A 60 -4.34 2.17 -9.19
CA LEU A 60 -4.23 1.91 -10.63
C LEU A 60 -5.51 1.28 -11.18
N TRP A 61 -6.03 0.25 -10.53
CA TRP A 61 -7.29 -0.38 -10.92
C TRP A 61 -8.49 0.55 -10.86
N ARG A 62 -8.55 1.44 -9.86
CA ARG A 62 -9.60 2.47 -9.78
C ARG A 62 -9.47 3.50 -10.89
N MET A 63 -8.24 3.90 -11.26
CA MET A 63 -7.99 4.78 -12.42
C MET A 63 -8.46 4.14 -13.73
N GLU A 64 -8.10 2.87 -13.98
CA GLU A 64 -8.55 2.10 -15.15
C GLU A 64 -10.07 1.95 -15.20
N SER A 65 -10.68 1.69 -14.04
CA SER A 65 -12.14 1.62 -13.89
C SER A 65 -12.86 2.95 -14.17
N ASN A 66 -12.10 4.04 -14.23
CA ASN A 66 -12.55 5.39 -14.57
C ASN A 66 -11.96 5.91 -15.90
N GLY A 67 -11.53 5.00 -16.77
CA GLY A 67 -11.15 5.27 -18.16
C GLY A 67 -9.72 5.74 -18.39
N ILE A 68 -8.85 5.70 -17.38
CA ILE A 68 -7.42 6.01 -17.57
C ILE A 68 -6.72 4.77 -18.13
N ALA A 69 -6.13 4.90 -19.32
CA ALA A 69 -5.43 3.79 -19.96
C ALA A 69 -4.15 3.40 -19.17
N ARG A 70 -3.88 2.09 -19.08
CA ARG A 70 -2.76 1.54 -18.31
C ARG A 70 -1.40 2.08 -18.76
N ASP A 71 -1.20 2.23 -20.07
CA ASP A 71 0.02 2.76 -20.68
C ASP A 71 0.26 4.24 -20.40
N ARG A 72 -0.75 4.98 -19.91
CA ARG A 72 -0.62 6.34 -19.40
C ARG A 72 -0.29 6.41 -17.91
N MET A 73 -0.16 5.28 -17.24
CA MET A 73 0.20 5.23 -15.83
C MET A 73 1.52 4.46 -15.62
N MET A 74 2.27 4.89 -14.63
CA MET A 74 3.46 4.20 -14.16
C MET A 74 3.49 4.30 -12.64
N ALA A 75 3.80 3.21 -11.95
CA ALA A 75 4.21 3.29 -10.56
C ALA A 75 5.73 3.03 -10.53
N ILE A 76 6.51 3.97 -9.97
CA ILE A 76 7.97 3.81 -9.88
C ILE A 76 8.29 2.89 -8.70
N ASN A 77 9.18 1.93 -8.92
CA ASN A 77 9.69 1.04 -7.90
C ASN A 77 11.15 1.40 -7.60
N PHE A 78 11.38 2.27 -6.61
CA PHE A 78 12.73 2.74 -6.28
C PHE A 78 13.61 1.60 -5.82
N THR A 79 14.84 1.54 -6.33
CA THR A 79 15.76 0.42 -6.13
C THR A 79 16.01 0.14 -4.64
N ASP A 80 16.40 1.17 -3.90
CA ASP A 80 16.63 1.14 -2.46
C ASP A 80 15.64 2.10 -1.78
N PRO A 81 14.47 1.63 -1.32
CA PRO A 81 13.38 2.51 -0.90
C PRO A 81 13.60 3.19 0.46
N ASN A 82 14.54 2.68 1.27
CA ASN A 82 14.86 3.22 2.59
C ASN A 82 15.85 4.39 2.50
N ALA A 83 15.58 5.47 3.21
CA ALA A 83 16.49 6.60 3.34
C ALA A 83 17.73 6.23 4.16
N ARG A 84 18.82 6.95 3.90
CA ARG A 84 20.00 6.97 4.76
C ARG A 84 19.69 7.70 6.07
N SER A 85 20.37 7.34 7.15
CA SER A 85 20.24 8.06 8.44
C SER A 85 20.82 9.48 8.37
N ASP A 86 21.87 9.67 7.58
CA ASP A 86 22.45 10.95 7.17
C ASP A 86 22.57 10.91 5.64
N ASP A 87 21.93 11.84 4.94
CA ASP A 87 21.83 11.83 3.47
C ASP A 87 23.20 11.85 2.78
N THR A 88 24.19 12.47 3.44
CA THR A 88 25.54 12.69 2.92
C THR A 88 26.48 11.50 3.15
N VAL A 89 26.10 10.55 4.00
CA VAL A 89 26.91 9.38 4.33
C VAL A 89 26.33 8.15 3.65
N GLU A 90 27.13 7.50 2.80
CA GLU A 90 26.70 6.26 2.15
C GLU A 90 26.30 5.20 3.18
N GLN A 91 25.18 4.54 2.91
CA GLN A 91 24.67 3.46 3.74
C GLN A 91 24.15 2.36 2.83
N ALA A 92 24.62 1.13 3.04
CA ALA A 92 24.26 -0.01 2.20
C ALA A 92 22.74 -0.22 2.15
N ASN A 93 22.23 -0.57 0.96
CA ASN A 93 20.81 -0.87 0.71
C ASN A 93 19.85 0.30 1.01
N ARG A 94 20.34 1.54 0.96
CA ARG A 94 19.60 2.77 1.23
C ARG A 94 19.96 3.87 0.23
N SER A 95 18.99 4.73 -0.08
CA SER A 95 19.13 5.80 -1.06
C SER A 95 19.20 7.18 -0.41
N SER A 96 19.99 8.06 -1.03
CA SER A 96 19.94 9.50 -0.73
C SER A 96 18.74 10.19 -1.38
N THR A 97 18.52 11.45 -1.04
CA THR A 97 17.57 12.34 -1.70
C THR A 97 17.90 12.53 -3.19
N GLU A 98 19.18 12.53 -3.55
CA GLU A 98 19.66 12.65 -4.93
C GLU A 98 19.45 11.36 -5.74
N ASP A 99 19.64 10.20 -5.12
CA ASP A 99 19.32 8.91 -5.74
C ASP A 99 17.84 8.82 -6.11
N GLN A 100 16.95 9.18 -5.18
CA GLN A 100 15.51 9.20 -5.43
C GLN A 100 15.12 10.22 -6.51
N ARG A 101 15.75 11.41 -6.52
CA ARG A 101 15.50 12.43 -7.54
C ARG A 101 15.87 11.93 -8.93
N ARG A 102 17.02 11.27 -9.06
CA ARG A 102 17.52 10.70 -10.32
C ARG A 102 16.61 9.60 -10.84
N GLU A 103 16.22 8.64 -9.99
CA GLU A 103 15.32 7.55 -10.39
C GLU A 103 13.93 8.08 -10.79
N LEU A 104 13.38 9.06 -10.06
CA LEU A 104 12.09 9.66 -10.42
C LEU A 104 12.17 10.45 -11.72
N ALA A 105 13.23 11.23 -11.94
CA ALA A 105 13.42 11.97 -13.19
C ALA A 105 13.48 11.01 -14.40
N ALA A 106 14.14 9.86 -14.25
CA ALA A 106 14.17 8.82 -15.30
C ALA A 106 12.78 8.23 -15.58
N ALA A 107 11.97 7.95 -14.54
CA ALA A 107 10.61 7.46 -14.72
C ALA A 107 9.69 8.49 -15.40
N ILE A 108 9.84 9.78 -15.06
CA ILE A 108 9.12 10.89 -15.73
C ILE A 108 9.48 10.93 -17.22
N ALA A 109 10.77 10.91 -17.53
CA ALA A 109 11.25 10.93 -18.91
C ALA A 109 10.73 9.72 -19.71
N GLU A 110 10.75 8.52 -19.12
CA GLU A 110 10.24 7.31 -19.77
C GLU A 110 8.74 7.39 -20.02
N LEU A 111 7.93 7.82 -19.03
CA LEU A 111 6.49 7.94 -19.23
C LEU A 111 6.14 8.99 -20.30
N LYS A 112 6.83 10.13 -20.31
CA LYS A 112 6.69 11.15 -21.36
C LYS A 112 7.05 10.59 -22.73
N ARG A 113 8.18 9.87 -22.84
CA ARG A 113 8.61 9.23 -24.10
C ARG A 113 7.59 8.21 -24.61
N ARG A 114 7.05 7.39 -23.70
CA ARG A 114 6.05 6.36 -24.04
C ARG A 114 4.72 6.94 -24.52
N THR A 115 4.30 8.06 -23.94
CA THR A 115 2.97 8.66 -24.18
C THR A 115 2.97 9.84 -25.15
N GLY A 116 4.15 10.42 -25.45
CA GLY A 116 4.28 11.66 -26.21
C GLY A 116 3.85 12.92 -25.45
N ALA A 117 3.46 12.81 -24.18
CA ALA A 117 3.00 13.95 -23.40
C ALA A 117 4.16 14.89 -23.01
N SER A 118 3.91 16.19 -23.03
CA SER A 118 4.88 17.21 -22.60
C SER A 118 5.01 17.29 -21.08
N ARG A 119 3.96 16.91 -20.33
CA ARG A 119 3.91 16.96 -18.86
C ARG A 119 3.22 15.72 -18.30
N VAL A 120 3.58 15.36 -17.08
CA VAL A 120 2.96 14.28 -16.29
C VAL A 120 2.31 14.81 -15.03
N ALA A 121 1.41 14.06 -14.41
CA ALA A 121 1.01 14.26 -13.02
C ALA A 121 1.81 13.33 -12.12
N LEU A 122 2.18 13.79 -10.93
CA LEU A 122 2.93 13.01 -9.94
C LEU A 122 2.07 12.84 -8.68
N VAL A 123 1.99 11.62 -8.18
CA VAL A 123 1.25 11.27 -6.95
C VAL A 123 2.20 10.53 -6.02
N GLY A 124 2.54 11.12 -4.87
CA GLY A 124 3.49 10.57 -3.93
C GLY A 124 2.86 10.25 -2.59
N SER A 125 3.23 9.11 -2.01
CA SER A 125 2.91 8.76 -0.62
C SER A 125 4.14 8.99 0.26
N SER A 126 3.99 9.59 1.45
CA SER A 126 5.07 9.70 2.43
C SER A 126 6.34 10.31 1.80
N ARG A 127 7.51 9.68 2.00
CA ARG A 127 8.82 10.03 1.37
C ARG A 127 8.75 10.21 -0.14
N GLY A 128 7.85 9.53 -0.86
CA GLY A 128 7.67 9.70 -2.30
C GLY A 128 7.34 11.16 -2.68
N GLY A 129 6.67 11.90 -1.79
CA GLY A 129 6.45 13.33 -1.98
C GLY A 129 7.71 14.18 -1.89
N TYR A 130 8.72 13.78 -1.11
CA TYR A 130 10.03 14.44 -1.12
C TYR A 130 10.70 14.32 -2.48
N ALA A 131 10.70 13.12 -3.08
CA ALA A 131 11.26 12.92 -4.41
C ALA A 131 10.57 13.81 -5.45
N ILE A 132 9.23 13.90 -5.41
CA ILE A 132 8.43 14.78 -6.27
C ILE A 132 8.83 16.24 -6.10
N ARG A 133 8.82 16.74 -4.86
CA ARG A 133 9.19 18.13 -4.56
C ARG A 133 10.63 18.43 -4.96
N ASN A 134 11.55 17.49 -4.74
CA ASN A 134 12.95 17.61 -5.09
C ASN A 134 13.14 17.73 -6.62
N VAL A 135 12.48 16.89 -7.42
CA VAL A 135 12.52 17.00 -8.89
C VAL A 135 11.96 18.35 -9.34
N ILE A 136 10.80 18.76 -8.82
CA ILE A 136 10.13 20.01 -9.23
C ILE A 136 10.98 21.24 -8.89
N LYS A 137 11.49 21.34 -7.66
CA LYS A 137 12.31 22.48 -7.20
C LYS A 137 13.63 22.56 -7.95
N ASN A 138 14.23 21.42 -8.30
CA ASN A 138 15.55 21.34 -8.94
C ASN A 138 15.47 21.10 -10.46
N GLY A 139 14.63 21.89 -11.13
CA GLY A 139 14.61 22.02 -12.60
C GLY A 139 13.58 21.18 -13.35
N GLY A 140 12.80 20.33 -12.67
CA GLY A 140 11.79 19.47 -13.30
C GLY A 140 10.38 20.06 -13.40
N ALA A 141 10.15 21.29 -12.93
CA ALA A 141 8.81 21.89 -12.86
C ALA A 141 8.08 21.95 -14.23
N SER A 142 8.81 22.22 -15.31
CA SER A 142 8.25 22.30 -16.67
C SER A 142 7.70 20.96 -17.18
N ASP A 143 8.14 19.83 -16.60
CA ASP A 143 7.71 18.48 -16.96
C ASP A 143 6.49 18.00 -16.14
N VAL A 144 6.04 18.76 -15.14
CA VAL A 144 5.05 18.31 -14.17
C VAL A 144 3.84 19.22 -14.17
N SER A 145 2.65 18.68 -14.45
CA SER A 145 1.37 19.39 -14.43
C SER A 145 0.77 19.50 -13.03
N HIS A 146 0.76 18.39 -12.29
CA HIS A 146 0.16 18.24 -10.98
C HIS A 146 1.13 17.51 -10.05
N ALA A 147 1.14 17.88 -8.78
CA ALA A 147 1.84 17.20 -7.70
C ALA A 147 0.86 16.95 -6.54
N VAL A 148 0.53 15.68 -6.30
CA VAL A 148 -0.35 15.26 -5.21
C VAL A 148 0.47 14.55 -4.14
N LEU A 149 0.52 15.11 -2.94
CA LEU A 149 1.37 14.68 -1.84
C LEU A 149 0.51 14.11 -0.71
N CYS A 150 0.57 12.80 -0.52
CA CYS A 150 -0.31 12.05 0.37
C CYS A 150 0.46 11.65 1.63
N GLY A 151 0.13 12.27 2.77
CA GLY A 151 0.84 12.03 4.03
C GLY A 151 2.33 12.33 3.95
N THR A 152 2.77 13.16 3.00
CA THR A 152 4.18 13.53 2.88
C THR A 152 4.54 14.40 4.08
N PRO A 153 5.57 14.06 4.87
CA PRO A 153 5.97 14.84 6.03
C PRO A 153 6.68 16.14 5.60
N ASN A 154 5.96 17.05 4.93
CA ASN A 154 6.54 18.24 4.28
C ASN A 154 7.32 19.16 5.22
N HIS A 155 7.02 19.11 6.52
CA HIS A 155 7.72 19.81 7.59
C HIS A 155 8.52 18.87 8.51
N GLY A 156 8.82 17.66 8.05
CA GLY A 156 9.55 16.63 8.75
C GLY A 156 8.66 15.68 9.55
N VAL A 157 9.28 14.59 10.02
CA VAL A 157 8.70 13.70 11.06
C VAL A 157 9.15 14.13 12.46
N PHE A 158 10.19 14.96 12.49
CA PHE A 158 10.65 15.78 13.60
C PHE A 158 11.32 17.04 13.02
N ALA A 159 11.50 18.08 13.83
CA ALA A 159 12.04 19.37 13.45
C ALA A 159 12.92 19.90 14.59
N THR A 160 14.18 19.47 14.63
CA THR A 160 15.15 19.83 15.68
C THR A 160 16.48 20.29 15.08
N ASP A 161 17.34 20.93 15.87
CA ASP A 161 18.69 21.33 15.40
C ASP A 161 19.67 20.15 15.29
N ASP A 162 19.30 18.98 15.83
CA ASP A 162 20.06 17.75 15.72
C ASP A 162 19.87 17.08 14.35
N GLN A 163 20.87 16.32 13.87
CA GLN A 163 20.79 15.58 12.60
C GLN A 163 20.41 16.47 11.40
N PRO A 164 21.18 17.53 11.09
CA PRO A 164 20.83 18.48 10.03
C PRO A 164 20.80 17.86 8.62
N ASN A 165 21.44 16.70 8.44
CA ASN A 165 21.50 15.98 7.18
C ASN A 165 20.48 14.82 7.07
N ASN A 166 19.62 14.63 8.07
CA ASN A 166 18.54 13.66 7.96
C ASN A 166 17.40 14.28 7.13
N GLU A 167 17.03 13.64 6.01
CA GLU A 167 15.99 14.15 5.11
C GLU A 167 14.59 14.25 5.74
N PHE A 168 14.35 13.58 6.89
CA PHE A 168 13.10 13.68 7.64
C PHE A 168 13.10 14.78 8.71
N ASN A 169 14.20 15.51 8.88
CA ASN A 169 14.26 16.64 9.79
C ASN A 169 13.71 17.92 9.13
N GLY A 170 12.60 18.47 9.65
CA GLY A 170 11.99 19.71 9.19
C GLY A 170 12.91 20.94 9.29
N ARG A 171 13.86 20.90 10.22
CA ARG A 171 14.95 21.89 10.36
C ARG A 171 16.25 21.43 9.70
N GLY A 172 16.23 20.33 8.94
CA GLY A 172 17.35 19.84 8.17
C GLY A 172 17.63 20.68 6.92
N VAL A 173 18.80 20.50 6.33
CA VAL A 173 19.22 21.19 5.09
C VAL A 173 18.21 20.95 3.96
N PHE A 174 17.81 19.69 3.77
CA PHE A 174 16.94 19.28 2.67
C PHE A 174 15.55 19.93 2.73
N LEU A 175 14.82 19.78 3.83
CA LEU A 175 13.45 20.31 3.92
C LEU A 175 13.40 21.83 4.00
N ARG A 176 14.39 22.49 4.62
CA ARG A 176 14.50 23.96 4.54
C ARG A 176 14.67 24.43 3.09
N GLY A 177 15.50 23.75 2.31
CA GLY A 177 15.68 24.07 0.89
C GLY A 177 14.41 23.86 0.06
N LEU A 178 13.61 22.82 0.37
CA LEU A 178 12.32 22.62 -0.31
C LEU A 178 11.25 23.64 0.10
N ASN A 179 11.27 24.10 1.36
CA ASN A 179 10.28 25.01 1.93
C ASN A 179 10.68 26.50 1.83
N GLU A 180 11.84 26.82 1.26
CA GLU A 180 12.30 28.20 1.15
C GLU A 180 11.43 29.06 0.20
N GLY A 181 11.25 30.33 0.56
CA GLY A 181 10.56 31.34 -0.23
C GLY A 181 9.19 31.73 0.34
N GLU A 182 8.50 32.64 -0.36
CA GLU A 182 7.17 33.11 0.04
C GLU A 182 6.08 32.03 -0.10
N SER A 183 6.32 31.02 -0.93
CA SER A 183 5.47 29.85 -1.11
C SER A 183 6.32 28.58 -1.14
N GLU A 184 5.79 27.49 -0.59
CA GLU A 184 6.48 26.20 -0.51
C GLU A 184 6.24 25.32 -1.74
N VAL A 185 5.51 25.85 -2.73
CA VAL A 185 5.22 25.20 -4.00
C VAL A 185 5.82 25.98 -5.16
N THR A 186 6.22 25.27 -6.21
CA THR A 186 6.81 25.89 -7.40
C THR A 186 5.72 26.41 -8.34
N PRO A 187 5.76 27.69 -8.77
CA PRO A 187 4.81 28.24 -9.72
C PRO A 187 4.71 27.43 -11.01
N GLY A 188 3.50 27.35 -11.57
CA GLY A 188 3.24 26.61 -12.80
C GLY A 188 2.87 25.14 -12.61
N VAL A 189 3.05 24.57 -11.41
CA VAL A 189 2.59 23.22 -11.04
C VAL A 189 1.43 23.31 -10.07
N ALA A 190 0.36 22.55 -10.30
CA ALA A 190 -0.77 22.49 -9.38
C ALA A 190 -0.45 21.53 -8.22
N PHE A 191 -0.45 22.02 -6.98
CA PHE A 191 -0.16 21.20 -5.79
C PHE A 191 -1.40 20.90 -4.96
N LEU A 192 -1.52 19.63 -4.56
CA LEU A 192 -2.49 19.13 -3.59
C LEU A 192 -1.75 18.38 -2.48
N THR A 193 -2.08 18.65 -1.23
CA THR A 193 -1.70 17.79 -0.11
C THR A 193 -2.93 17.09 0.45
N LEU A 194 -2.78 15.81 0.78
CA LEU A 194 -3.79 15.00 1.46
C LEU A 194 -3.22 14.58 2.80
N ARG A 195 -3.90 14.94 3.89
CA ARG A 195 -3.45 14.61 5.24
C ARG A 195 -4.52 13.95 6.08
N SER A 196 -4.05 13.30 7.14
CA SER A 196 -4.88 12.73 8.18
C SER A 196 -5.43 13.80 9.11
N ASP A 197 -6.57 13.50 9.73
CA ASP A 197 -7.07 14.19 10.91
C ASP A 197 -6.54 13.49 12.17
N GLY A 198 -5.23 13.59 12.40
CA GLY A 198 -4.57 13.16 13.64
C GLY A 198 -4.20 11.68 13.77
N MET A 199 -4.43 10.85 12.74
CA MET A 199 -4.08 9.40 12.73
C MET A 199 -2.82 9.07 11.92
N ASP A 200 -2.07 10.08 11.47
CA ASP A 200 -0.77 9.89 10.84
C ASP A 200 0.33 9.84 11.91
N LYS A 201 0.95 8.67 12.11
CA LYS A 201 2.00 8.46 13.12
C LYS A 201 3.25 9.31 12.94
N TYR A 202 3.50 9.84 11.74
CA TYR A 202 4.65 10.69 11.43
C TYR A 202 4.34 12.19 11.50
N ALA A 203 3.08 12.56 11.72
CA ALA A 203 2.64 13.94 11.96
C ALA A 203 2.08 14.05 13.38
N GLN A 204 2.93 13.80 14.38
CA GLN A 204 2.56 13.76 15.81
C GLN A 204 3.47 14.66 16.63
N ALA A 205 2.91 15.37 17.60
CA ALA A 205 3.67 16.26 18.48
C ALA A 205 4.63 15.51 19.43
N ASP A 206 4.29 14.27 19.80
CA ASP A 206 5.08 13.43 20.67
C ASP A 206 5.92 12.41 19.87
N GLY A 207 7.19 12.28 20.23
CA GLY A 207 8.16 11.45 19.52
C GLY A 207 8.03 9.95 19.74
N ARG A 208 6.98 9.43 20.39
CA ARG A 208 6.81 7.99 20.64
C ARG A 208 6.92 7.13 19.38
N PHE A 209 6.41 7.60 18.25
CA PHE A 209 6.40 6.84 16.99
C PHE A 209 7.72 6.90 16.22
N ILE A 210 8.66 7.71 16.69
CA ILE A 210 10.05 7.76 16.22
C ILE A 210 11.04 7.28 17.31
N GLY A 211 10.54 6.55 18.31
CA GLY A 211 11.35 5.94 19.37
C GLY A 211 11.80 6.89 20.48
N LYS A 212 11.20 8.08 20.60
CA LYS A 212 11.52 9.11 21.61
C LYS A 212 10.26 9.55 22.37
N PRO A 213 9.58 8.65 23.12
CA PRO A 213 8.36 9.00 23.85
C PRO A 213 8.60 10.15 24.84
N GLY A 214 7.65 11.09 24.93
CA GLY A 214 7.74 12.28 25.78
C GLY A 214 8.63 13.39 25.23
N THR A 215 9.34 13.15 24.11
CA THR A 215 10.15 14.19 23.45
C THR A 215 9.31 14.89 22.39
N PRO A 216 9.18 16.24 22.43
CA PRO A 216 8.51 16.98 21.37
C PRO A 216 9.21 16.77 20.03
N THR A 217 8.44 16.45 18.99
CA THR A 217 8.97 16.33 17.63
C THR A 217 9.16 17.68 16.97
N GLY A 218 8.46 18.73 17.41
CA GLY A 218 8.43 20.03 16.73
C GLY A 218 7.54 20.05 15.48
N VAL A 219 6.73 19.00 15.25
CA VAL A 219 5.76 18.92 14.16
C VAL A 219 4.34 18.76 14.69
N THR A 220 3.34 19.10 13.88
CA THR A 220 1.90 18.95 14.23
C THR A 220 1.18 18.09 13.19
N ASN A 221 -0.12 17.85 13.41
CA ASN A 221 -0.98 17.11 12.48
C ASN A 221 -1.07 17.81 11.10
N GLU A 222 -0.86 19.12 11.05
CA GLU A 222 -0.81 19.96 9.84
C GLU A 222 0.55 19.89 9.13
N GLY A 223 1.56 19.23 9.70
CA GLY A 223 2.91 19.13 9.11
C GLY A 223 2.96 18.68 7.63
N PRO A 224 2.02 17.86 7.13
CA PRO A 224 1.94 17.55 5.70
C PRO A 224 1.42 18.67 4.78
N GLU A 225 0.80 19.73 5.31
CA GLU A 225 0.31 20.85 4.49
C GLU A 225 1.46 21.63 3.85
N LEU A 226 1.17 22.37 2.77
CA LEU A 226 2.10 23.29 2.12
C LEU A 226 1.44 24.65 1.89
N LYS A 227 2.16 25.73 2.21
CA LYS A 227 1.77 27.11 1.89
C LYS A 227 1.77 27.33 0.38
N GLY A 228 0.59 27.57 -0.18
CA GLY A 228 0.36 27.78 -1.61
C GLY A 228 -0.18 26.55 -2.34
N ALA A 229 -0.30 25.40 -1.67
CA ALA A 229 -1.03 24.24 -2.19
C ALA A 229 -2.52 24.30 -1.83
N THR A 230 -3.32 23.49 -2.52
CA THR A 230 -4.60 23.05 -1.96
C THR A 230 -4.31 22.00 -0.87
N ASN A 231 -4.78 22.20 0.36
CA ASN A 231 -4.57 21.27 1.46
C ASN A 231 -5.91 20.66 1.88
N LEU A 232 -6.06 19.33 1.82
CA LEU A 232 -7.30 18.62 2.19
C LEU A 232 -7.06 17.62 3.32
N VAL A 233 -8.02 17.56 4.24
CA VAL A 233 -8.05 16.62 5.36
C VAL A 233 -9.00 15.47 5.04
N LEU A 234 -8.52 14.23 5.14
CA LEU A 234 -9.29 13.03 4.81
C LEU A 234 -9.90 12.33 6.05
N GLY A 235 -10.12 13.07 7.13
CA GLY A 235 -10.62 12.52 8.39
C GLY A 235 -9.65 11.52 9.01
N ALA A 236 -10.17 10.59 9.82
CA ALA A 236 -9.38 9.63 10.59
C ALA A 236 -8.78 8.48 9.76
N LEU A 237 -8.12 8.78 8.64
CA LEU A 237 -7.29 7.85 7.88
C LEU A 237 -5.86 7.83 8.42
N ASP A 238 -5.19 6.68 8.42
CA ASP A 238 -3.80 6.57 8.82
C ASP A 238 -2.83 7.12 7.74
N HIS A 239 -1.53 7.15 8.08
CA HIS A 239 -0.46 7.67 7.22
C HIS A 239 -0.40 7.04 5.82
N ARG A 240 -0.72 5.74 5.68
CA ARG A 240 -0.74 5.06 4.39
C ARG A 240 -2.10 5.23 3.71
N GLU A 241 -3.18 5.20 4.48
CA GLU A 241 -4.54 5.36 3.96
C GLU A 241 -4.77 6.71 3.26
N VAL A 242 -4.09 7.79 3.69
CA VAL A 242 -4.18 9.09 2.99
C VAL A 242 -3.63 9.05 1.56
N ALA A 243 -2.96 7.96 1.15
CA ALA A 243 -2.54 7.70 -0.23
C ALA A 243 -3.37 6.59 -0.91
N PHE A 244 -3.67 5.50 -0.20
CA PHE A 244 -4.17 4.27 -0.82
C PHE A 244 -5.66 4.00 -0.59
N HIS A 245 -6.31 4.74 0.31
CA HIS A 245 -7.72 4.56 0.63
C HIS A 245 -8.64 5.05 -0.51
N PRO A 246 -9.84 4.46 -0.71
CA PRO A 246 -10.83 4.94 -1.67
C PRO A 246 -11.12 6.46 -1.64
N ARG A 247 -11.11 7.06 -0.44
CA ARG A 247 -11.27 8.51 -0.26
C ARG A 247 -10.11 9.30 -0.83
N ALA A 248 -8.87 8.83 -0.63
CA ALA A 248 -7.69 9.45 -1.24
C ALA A 248 -7.74 9.35 -2.76
N PHE A 249 -8.10 8.17 -3.30
CA PHE A 249 -8.30 7.99 -4.75
C PHE A 249 -9.24 9.02 -5.35
N ARG A 250 -10.39 9.28 -4.69
CA ARG A 250 -11.36 10.28 -5.18
C ARG A 250 -10.72 11.65 -5.35
N GLU A 251 -10.03 12.14 -4.32
CA GLU A 251 -9.42 13.49 -4.37
C GLU A 251 -8.25 13.55 -5.36
N ILE A 252 -7.42 12.50 -5.44
CA ILE A 252 -6.35 12.38 -6.44
C ILE A 252 -6.94 12.46 -7.86
N TYR A 253 -7.97 11.65 -8.16
CA TYR A 253 -8.60 11.64 -9.47
C TYR A 253 -9.22 13.01 -9.79
N LYS A 254 -9.99 13.56 -8.85
CA LYS A 254 -10.67 14.84 -9.03
C LYS A 254 -9.71 15.97 -9.31
N PHE A 255 -8.60 16.02 -8.58
CA PHE A 255 -7.60 17.06 -8.74
C PHE A 255 -6.90 16.99 -10.10
N ILE A 256 -6.51 15.79 -10.55
CA ILE A 256 -5.77 15.61 -11.81
C ILE A 256 -6.71 15.71 -13.03
N ALA A 257 -7.90 15.11 -12.94
CA ALA A 257 -8.85 15.05 -14.05
C ALA A 257 -9.80 16.26 -14.13
N GLY A 258 -9.84 17.11 -13.10
CA GLY A 258 -10.75 18.26 -13.01
C GLY A 258 -12.23 17.88 -12.83
N ARG A 259 -12.54 16.62 -12.54
CA ARG A 259 -13.91 16.09 -12.40
C ARG A 259 -13.96 14.89 -11.47
N GLU A 260 -15.12 14.64 -10.87
CA GLU A 260 -15.33 13.45 -10.03
C GLU A 260 -15.08 12.13 -10.81
N PRO A 261 -14.54 11.09 -10.16
CA PRO A 261 -14.54 9.76 -10.74
C PRO A 261 -15.98 9.26 -10.89
N ALA A 262 -16.27 8.55 -11.97
CA ALA A 262 -17.56 7.92 -12.19
C ALA A 262 -17.86 6.83 -11.14
N ARG A 263 -16.81 6.21 -10.56
CA ARG A 263 -16.95 5.17 -9.55
C ARG A 263 -15.73 5.07 -8.64
N ILE A 264 -15.96 4.62 -7.41
CA ILE A 264 -14.91 4.25 -6.46
C ILE A 264 -14.57 2.76 -6.53
N ALA A 265 -15.56 1.94 -6.92
CA ALA A 265 -15.40 0.50 -7.07
C ALA A 265 -14.47 0.14 -8.23
N ILE A 266 -13.70 -0.93 -8.05
CA ILE A 266 -12.87 -1.51 -9.10
C ILE A 266 -13.76 -2.42 -9.96
N VAL A 267 -13.78 -2.17 -11.27
CA VAL A 267 -14.55 -2.95 -12.24
C VAL A 267 -13.72 -4.15 -12.67
N PRO A 268 -14.22 -5.39 -12.49
CA PRO A 268 -13.48 -6.56 -12.91
C PRO A 268 -13.26 -6.63 -14.43
N GLU A 269 -12.11 -7.13 -14.83
CA GLU A 269 -11.81 -7.57 -16.20
C GLU A 269 -12.28 -9.02 -16.37
N PRO A 270 -12.72 -9.43 -17.58
CA PRO A 270 -13.13 -10.81 -17.85
C PRO A 270 -11.97 -11.80 -17.81
N SER A 271 -10.73 -11.33 -17.96
CA SER A 271 -9.51 -12.12 -17.97
C SER A 271 -8.41 -11.35 -17.25
N VAL A 272 -7.78 -11.98 -16.26
CA VAL A 272 -6.80 -11.33 -15.38
C VAL A 272 -5.44 -12.01 -15.53
N ARG A 273 -4.43 -11.19 -15.85
CA ARG A 273 -3.02 -11.59 -15.87
C ARG A 273 -2.25 -10.90 -14.76
N LEU A 274 -1.57 -11.69 -13.94
CA LEU A 274 -0.79 -11.21 -12.79
C LEU A 274 0.69 -11.44 -13.04
N SER A 275 1.47 -10.37 -12.90
CA SER A 275 2.93 -10.39 -12.93
C SER A 275 3.47 -9.50 -11.82
N GLY A 276 4.75 -9.69 -11.50
CA GLY A 276 5.49 -8.78 -10.64
C GLY A 276 6.93 -9.21 -10.46
N LEU A 277 7.58 -8.59 -9.48
CA LEU A 277 8.96 -8.86 -9.09
C LEU A 277 9.01 -9.65 -7.79
N ILE A 278 9.96 -10.57 -7.70
CA ILE A 278 10.40 -11.11 -6.41
C ILE A 278 11.56 -10.25 -5.93
N THR A 279 11.42 -9.69 -4.73
CA THR A 279 12.40 -8.78 -4.12
C THR A 279 12.94 -9.33 -2.80
N GLY A 280 14.10 -8.82 -2.38
CA GLY A 280 14.85 -9.33 -1.23
C GLY A 280 14.93 -8.40 -0.02
N THR A 281 15.49 -8.94 1.05
CA THR A 281 15.83 -8.19 2.28
C THR A 281 17.30 -8.41 2.67
N PRO A 282 18.27 -8.07 1.80
CA PRO A 282 19.69 -8.31 2.07
C PRO A 282 20.12 -7.64 3.39
N GLY A 283 20.75 -8.42 4.29
CA GLY A 283 21.13 -7.95 5.63
C GLY A 283 19.94 -7.50 6.49
N GLY A 284 18.73 -8.01 6.21
CA GLY A 284 17.49 -7.61 6.90
C GLY A 284 16.93 -6.26 6.46
N VAL A 285 17.52 -5.59 5.46
CA VAL A 285 17.04 -4.30 4.94
C VAL A 285 16.20 -4.55 3.69
N PRO A 286 14.90 -4.17 3.67
CA PRO A 286 14.08 -4.29 2.47
C PRO A 286 14.62 -3.46 1.32
N THR A 287 14.84 -4.12 0.17
CA THR A 287 15.15 -3.46 -1.11
C THR A 287 14.12 -3.89 -2.15
N ASN A 288 13.99 -3.11 -3.22
CA ASN A 288 13.14 -3.48 -4.36
C ASN A 288 13.97 -4.09 -5.49
N ARG A 289 15.19 -4.54 -5.18
CA ARG A 289 16.09 -5.20 -6.11
C ARG A 289 15.57 -6.62 -6.42
N PRO A 290 15.68 -7.06 -7.68
CA PRO A 290 15.22 -8.38 -8.08
C PRO A 290 16.05 -9.48 -7.41
N VAL A 291 15.40 -10.59 -7.09
CA VAL A 291 16.05 -11.82 -6.62
C VAL A 291 16.02 -12.85 -7.73
N ALA A 292 17.19 -13.35 -8.13
CA ALA A 292 17.31 -14.44 -9.09
C ALA A 292 17.17 -15.80 -8.40
N GLY A 293 16.65 -16.79 -9.13
CA GLY A 293 16.58 -18.17 -8.68
C GLY A 293 15.49 -18.47 -7.66
N ALA A 294 14.70 -17.48 -7.24
CA ALA A 294 13.50 -17.70 -6.45
C ALA A 294 12.41 -18.38 -7.29
N THR A 295 11.65 -19.28 -6.67
CA THR A 295 10.51 -19.97 -7.31
C THR A 295 9.19 -19.49 -6.74
N VAL A 296 8.19 -19.38 -7.60
CA VAL A 296 6.80 -19.16 -7.19
C VAL A 296 5.89 -20.20 -7.83
N ASP A 297 5.00 -20.75 -7.02
CA ASP A 297 3.84 -21.50 -7.48
C ASP A 297 2.56 -20.76 -7.06
N VAL A 298 1.61 -20.62 -7.98
CA VAL A 298 0.33 -19.94 -7.73
C VAL A 298 -0.79 -20.98 -7.75
N PHE A 299 -1.58 -21.03 -6.68
CA PHE A 299 -2.71 -21.95 -6.55
C PHE A 299 -4.01 -21.18 -6.40
N ARG A 300 -5.09 -21.71 -6.98
CA ARG A 300 -6.44 -21.37 -6.56
C ARG A 300 -6.70 -22.00 -5.19
N VAL A 301 -7.31 -21.25 -4.28
CA VAL A 301 -7.74 -21.79 -2.98
C VAL A 301 -9.24 -21.62 -2.74
N ASP A 302 -9.79 -22.44 -1.86
CA ASP A 302 -11.11 -22.24 -1.30
C ASP A 302 -11.11 -21.01 -0.38
N PRO A 303 -12.04 -20.04 -0.56
CA PRO A 303 -12.07 -18.83 0.25
C PRO A 303 -12.49 -19.07 1.71
N GLU A 304 -13.12 -20.22 2.03
CA GLU A 304 -13.58 -20.54 3.39
C GLU A 304 -12.59 -21.42 4.16
N THR A 305 -11.81 -22.25 3.47
CA THR A 305 -10.88 -23.20 4.11
C THR A 305 -9.41 -22.90 3.86
N GLY A 306 -9.08 -22.11 2.83
CA GLY A 306 -7.72 -21.89 2.37
C GLY A 306 -7.09 -23.11 1.68
N GLU A 307 -7.85 -24.18 1.42
CA GLU A 307 -7.35 -25.39 0.76
C GLU A 307 -7.22 -25.19 -0.76
N ARG A 308 -6.16 -25.76 -1.35
CA ARG A 308 -5.92 -25.70 -2.79
C ARG A 308 -7.02 -26.40 -3.56
N LYS A 309 -7.48 -25.76 -4.64
CA LYS A 309 -8.42 -26.32 -5.62
C LYS A 309 -7.68 -26.70 -6.88
N GLY A 310 -7.20 -27.95 -6.94
CA GLY A 310 -6.46 -28.49 -8.07
C GLY A 310 -4.94 -28.25 -7.99
N GLY A 311 -4.27 -28.42 -9.12
CA GLY A 311 -2.82 -28.18 -9.26
C GLY A 311 -2.45 -26.70 -9.31
N ALA A 312 -1.15 -26.43 -9.45
CA ALA A 312 -0.64 -25.06 -9.64
C ALA A 312 -1.21 -24.47 -10.95
N LEU A 313 -1.74 -23.25 -10.86
CA LEU A 313 -2.17 -22.46 -12.01
C LEU A 313 -0.97 -21.91 -12.80
N HIS A 314 0.14 -21.67 -12.09
CA HIS A 314 1.36 -21.11 -12.63
C HIS A 314 2.54 -21.53 -11.77
N SER A 315 3.66 -21.82 -12.41
CA SER A 315 4.94 -22.14 -11.75
C SER A 315 6.05 -21.41 -12.49
N ALA A 316 6.89 -20.69 -11.77
CA ALA A 316 8.00 -19.95 -12.35
C ALA A 316 9.24 -19.96 -11.47
N LYS A 317 10.41 -19.83 -12.11
CA LYS A 317 11.69 -19.54 -11.48
C LYS A 317 12.23 -18.25 -12.08
N THR A 318 12.64 -17.32 -11.22
CA THR A 318 13.09 -15.99 -11.63
C THR A 318 14.50 -16.00 -12.24
N GLY A 319 14.68 -15.21 -13.29
CA GLY A 319 15.99 -14.84 -13.80
C GLY A 319 16.59 -13.65 -13.05
N ALA A 320 17.64 -13.03 -13.61
CA ALA A 320 18.29 -11.85 -13.03
C ALA A 320 17.36 -10.63 -12.90
N ASP A 321 16.28 -10.58 -13.68
CA ASP A 321 15.28 -9.52 -13.63
C ASP A 321 14.23 -9.71 -12.52
N GLY A 322 14.23 -10.85 -11.82
CA GLY A 322 13.32 -11.14 -10.72
C GLY A 322 11.85 -11.28 -11.12
N ARG A 323 11.51 -11.32 -12.41
CA ARG A 323 10.11 -11.36 -12.88
C ARG A 323 9.54 -12.77 -12.80
N TRP A 324 8.32 -12.89 -12.27
CA TRP A 324 7.70 -14.20 -12.02
C TRP A 324 6.47 -14.54 -12.88
N GLY A 325 5.80 -13.54 -13.47
CA GLY A 325 4.57 -13.72 -14.26
C GLY A 325 4.80 -13.76 -15.78
N PRO A 326 3.72 -13.79 -16.60
CA PRO A 326 2.32 -13.66 -16.18
C PRO A 326 1.64 -14.99 -15.81
N ALA A 327 0.94 -15.00 -14.68
CA ALA A 327 -0.05 -16.03 -14.32
C ALA A 327 -1.45 -15.61 -14.80
N GLN A 328 -2.19 -16.53 -15.41
CA GLN A 328 -3.59 -16.32 -15.80
C GLN A 328 -4.52 -16.80 -14.67
N VAL A 329 -5.42 -15.92 -14.20
CA VAL A 329 -6.37 -16.24 -13.13
C VAL A 329 -7.78 -15.74 -13.46
N ASP A 330 -8.77 -16.27 -12.76
CA ASP A 330 -10.13 -15.73 -12.75
C ASP A 330 -10.25 -14.59 -11.73
N PRO A 331 -10.95 -13.49 -12.05
CA PRO A 331 -11.06 -12.32 -11.18
C PRO A 331 -11.74 -12.59 -9.83
N ALA A 332 -12.45 -13.72 -9.66
CA ALA A 332 -13.15 -14.09 -8.45
C ALA A 332 -12.40 -15.12 -7.58
N TRP A 333 -11.22 -15.60 -8.00
CA TRP A 333 -10.48 -16.61 -7.23
C TRP A 333 -9.64 -15.98 -6.12
N SER A 334 -9.75 -16.53 -4.92
CA SER A 334 -8.73 -16.37 -3.88
C SER A 334 -7.51 -17.23 -4.25
N LEU A 335 -6.31 -16.71 -3.96
CA LEU A 335 -5.05 -17.30 -4.41
C LEU A 335 -4.09 -17.53 -3.24
N GLU A 336 -3.28 -18.58 -3.36
CA GLU A 336 -2.07 -18.81 -2.57
C GLU A 336 -0.86 -18.69 -3.50
N PHE A 337 0.12 -17.86 -3.12
CA PHE A 337 1.43 -17.78 -3.75
C PHE A 337 2.44 -18.47 -2.83
N VAL A 338 3.07 -19.54 -3.30
CA VAL A 338 4.13 -20.24 -2.57
C VAL A 338 5.45 -19.72 -3.08
N LEU A 339 6.10 -18.87 -2.29
CA LEU A 339 7.38 -18.27 -2.61
C LEU A 339 8.51 -19.00 -1.88
N ALA A 340 9.46 -19.54 -2.62
CA ALA A 340 10.73 -19.98 -2.08
C ALA A 340 11.86 -19.11 -2.66
N SER A 341 12.51 -18.35 -1.78
CA SER A 341 13.68 -17.53 -2.12
C SER A 341 14.92 -18.07 -1.40
N PRO A 342 16.13 -17.97 -1.99
CA PRO A 342 17.36 -18.39 -1.32
C PRO A 342 17.49 -17.80 0.08
N GLU A 343 17.87 -18.64 1.06
CA GLU A 343 18.14 -18.25 2.46
C GLU A 343 16.93 -17.69 3.24
N MET A 344 15.73 -17.72 2.66
CA MET A 344 14.50 -17.22 3.26
C MET A 344 13.51 -18.37 3.55
N PRO A 345 12.59 -18.21 4.52
CA PRO A 345 11.51 -19.17 4.72
C PRO A 345 10.63 -19.28 3.48
N THR A 346 10.14 -20.49 3.21
CA THR A 346 9.09 -20.68 2.20
C THR A 346 7.84 -19.95 2.69
N THR A 347 7.41 -18.95 1.94
CA THR A 347 6.33 -18.07 2.33
C THR A 347 5.08 -18.40 1.54
N HIS A 348 4.02 -18.76 2.24
CA HIS A 348 2.70 -19.03 1.67
C HIS A 348 1.82 -17.78 1.81
N ILE A 349 1.70 -17.00 0.74
CA ILE A 349 1.00 -15.72 0.73
C ILE A 349 -0.42 -15.94 0.20
N TYR A 350 -1.42 -15.79 1.06
CA TYR A 350 -2.84 -15.84 0.71
C TYR A 350 -3.34 -14.43 0.42
N ARG A 351 -4.00 -14.26 -0.73
CA ARG A 351 -4.52 -12.97 -1.20
C ARG A 351 -5.98 -13.09 -1.60
N SER A 352 -6.72 -12.02 -1.32
CA SER A 352 -8.05 -11.77 -1.88
C SER A 352 -8.04 -11.77 -3.41
N PRO A 353 -9.20 -11.93 -4.07
CA PRO A 353 -9.28 -11.96 -5.53
C PRO A 353 -8.75 -10.69 -6.20
N PHE A 354 -8.22 -10.87 -7.42
CA PHE A 354 -7.66 -9.80 -8.26
C PHE A 354 -8.66 -9.47 -9.38
N PRO A 355 -9.47 -8.41 -9.27
CA PRO A 355 -10.51 -8.10 -10.25
C PRO A 355 -9.94 -7.67 -11.60
N ARG A 356 -8.69 -7.18 -11.64
CA ARG A 356 -8.06 -6.68 -12.87
C ARG A 356 -6.62 -7.16 -12.96
N SER A 357 -6.10 -7.21 -14.18
CA SER A 357 -4.70 -7.52 -14.46
C SER A 357 -3.77 -6.53 -13.76
N SER A 358 -2.57 -6.98 -13.40
CA SER A 358 -1.56 -6.14 -12.74
C SER A 358 -0.17 -6.70 -13.00
N ASP A 359 0.78 -5.83 -13.31
CA ASP A 359 2.20 -6.14 -13.49
C ASP A 359 3.05 -5.76 -12.25
N VAL A 360 2.41 -5.23 -11.22
CA VAL A 360 3.01 -4.82 -9.95
C VAL A 360 2.59 -5.73 -8.78
N VAL A 361 2.30 -7.01 -9.03
CA VAL A 361 2.03 -8.00 -7.97
C VAL A 361 3.37 -8.52 -7.44
N HIS A 362 4.06 -7.68 -6.67
CA HIS A 362 5.37 -8.00 -6.13
C HIS A 362 5.27 -8.95 -4.94
N LEU A 363 6.25 -9.85 -4.84
CA LEU A 363 6.35 -10.82 -3.76
C LEU A 363 7.68 -10.64 -3.04
N ARG A 364 7.64 -10.78 -1.71
CA ARG A 364 8.82 -10.75 -0.85
C ARG A 364 8.62 -11.82 0.21
N ALA A 365 9.67 -12.59 0.48
CA ALA A 365 9.59 -13.63 1.51
C ALA A 365 9.33 -12.98 2.87
N ALA A 366 8.60 -13.69 3.73
CA ALA A 366 8.42 -13.28 5.12
C ALA A 366 9.76 -13.20 5.84
N ARG A 367 9.81 -12.43 6.93
CA ARG A 367 10.99 -12.40 7.80
C ARG A 367 11.36 -13.83 8.25
N PRO A 368 12.65 -14.14 8.44
CA PRO A 368 13.06 -15.42 9.02
C PRO A 368 12.40 -15.67 10.38
N LEU A 369 12.19 -16.94 10.72
CA LEU A 369 11.76 -17.36 12.06
C LEU A 369 12.81 -16.93 13.07
N GLY A 370 12.38 -16.21 14.10
CA GLY A 370 13.26 -15.61 15.11
C GLY A 370 13.07 -16.24 16.50
N PRO A 371 13.78 -15.72 17.52
CA PRO A 371 13.67 -16.21 18.90
C PRO A 371 12.24 -16.24 19.45
N ALA A 372 11.39 -15.29 19.05
CA ALA A 372 9.99 -15.24 19.45
C ALA A 372 9.14 -16.37 18.85
N ASP A 373 9.60 -17.03 17.79
CA ASP A 373 8.89 -18.08 17.07
C ASP A 373 9.40 -19.48 17.40
N LYS A 374 10.43 -19.60 18.26
CA LYS A 374 11.20 -20.84 18.47
C LYS A 374 10.39 -22.05 18.93
N ASP A 375 9.29 -21.81 19.65
CA ASP A 375 8.42 -22.86 20.19
C ASP A 375 7.09 -22.99 19.39
N ALA A 376 6.94 -22.23 18.30
CA ALA A 376 5.74 -22.26 17.48
C ALA A 376 5.74 -23.49 16.56
N GLY A 377 4.63 -24.24 16.54
CA GLY A 377 4.37 -25.26 15.54
C GLY A 377 4.08 -24.66 14.16
N ALA A 378 3.41 -23.50 14.12
CA ALA A 378 3.18 -22.71 12.92
C ALA A 378 3.18 -21.21 13.23
N VAL A 379 3.57 -20.41 12.23
CA VAL A 379 3.53 -18.94 12.28
C VAL A 379 2.67 -18.43 11.13
N VAL A 380 1.67 -17.62 11.46
CA VAL A 380 0.78 -16.96 10.50
C VAL A 380 0.84 -15.45 10.74
N ILE A 381 0.99 -14.68 9.66
CA ILE A 381 1.07 -13.22 9.71
C ILE A 381 -0.13 -12.66 8.96
N MET A 382 -0.92 -11.81 9.61
CA MET A 382 -1.87 -10.93 8.92
C MET A 382 -1.12 -9.66 8.51
N SER A 383 -1.09 -9.33 7.22
CA SER A 383 -0.33 -8.20 6.66
C SER A 383 -1.28 -7.20 5.98
N ARG A 384 -1.08 -5.90 6.23
CA ARG A 384 -1.82 -4.79 5.60
C ARG A 384 -0.84 -3.81 4.94
N PRO A 385 -0.39 -4.05 3.69
CA PRO A 385 0.62 -3.20 3.06
C PRO A 385 0.16 -1.75 2.80
N ARG A 386 -1.14 -1.52 2.62
CA ARG A 386 -1.72 -0.22 2.21
C ARG A 386 -2.32 0.60 3.36
N GLY A 387 -2.02 0.23 4.60
CA GLY A 387 -2.57 0.87 5.79
C GLY A 387 -1.94 0.33 7.08
N TYR A 388 -2.45 0.77 8.22
CA TYR A 388 -2.14 0.24 9.55
C TYR A 388 -3.43 -0.22 10.24
N PHE A 389 -3.32 -1.13 11.20
CA PHE A 389 -4.46 -1.54 12.01
C PHE A 389 -4.76 -0.48 13.07
N GLY A 390 -5.96 0.12 13.04
CA GLY A 390 -6.36 1.17 13.96
C GLY A 390 -7.46 0.75 14.93
N LEU A 391 -7.11 0.31 16.14
CA LEU A 391 -8.11 0.02 17.19
C LEU A 391 -8.47 1.30 17.97
N PRO A 392 -9.75 1.53 18.34
CA PRO A 392 -10.95 0.75 18.02
C PRO A 392 -11.67 1.24 16.73
N ARG A 393 -11.00 2.05 15.90
CA ARG A 393 -11.57 2.62 14.66
C ARG A 393 -12.01 1.52 13.69
N ASP A 394 -11.17 0.49 13.55
CA ASP A 394 -11.33 -0.60 12.61
C ASP A 394 -11.75 -1.89 13.32
N VAL A 395 -12.44 -2.76 12.59
CA VAL A 395 -12.60 -4.16 12.98
C VAL A 395 -11.34 -4.91 12.55
N VAL A 396 -10.58 -5.43 13.51
CA VAL A 396 -9.35 -6.18 13.27
C VAL A 396 -9.44 -7.50 14.02
N LEU A 397 -9.74 -8.58 13.31
CA LEU A 397 -9.84 -9.91 13.90
C LEU A 397 -8.82 -10.85 13.26
N PHE A 398 -8.01 -11.49 14.09
CA PHE A 398 -7.11 -12.54 13.68
C PHE A 398 -7.43 -13.81 14.47
N ASP A 399 -7.92 -14.82 13.76
CA ASP A 399 -8.47 -16.03 14.33
C ASP A 399 -9.65 -15.79 15.29
N GLY A 400 -10.54 -14.86 14.90
CA GLY A 400 -11.74 -14.50 15.64
C GLY A 400 -11.49 -13.65 16.90
N LYS A 401 -10.27 -13.13 17.09
CA LYS A 401 -9.89 -12.30 18.24
C LYS A 401 -9.17 -11.04 17.79
N GLU A 402 -9.30 -9.97 18.57
CA GLU A 402 -8.43 -8.81 18.38
C GLU A 402 -6.97 -9.20 18.66
N PRO A 403 -6.03 -8.91 17.74
CA PRO A 403 -4.63 -9.26 17.91
C PRO A 403 -3.96 -8.42 19.00
N ALA A 404 -3.29 -9.08 19.95
CA ALA A 404 -2.68 -8.41 21.11
C ALA A 404 -1.45 -7.53 20.78
N ASP A 405 -0.85 -7.74 19.61
CA ASP A 405 0.29 -6.96 19.11
C ASP A 405 -0.13 -5.67 18.38
N VAL A 406 -1.42 -5.46 18.12
CA VAL A 406 -1.95 -4.20 17.58
C VAL A 406 -2.30 -3.25 18.73
N LYS A 407 -1.76 -2.03 18.70
CA LYS A 407 -2.01 -1.02 19.75
C LYS A 407 -3.20 -0.11 19.42
N PRO A 408 -4.03 0.25 20.42
CA PRO A 408 -5.09 1.24 20.22
C PRO A 408 -4.53 2.65 20.09
N GLY A 409 -5.28 3.52 19.41
CA GLY A 409 -4.94 4.93 19.18
C GLY A 409 -4.44 5.19 17.76
N VAL A 410 -3.38 5.98 17.62
CA VAL A 410 -2.79 6.30 16.30
C VAL A 410 -2.24 5.02 15.68
N PRO A 411 -2.72 4.61 14.49
CA PRO A 411 -2.35 3.32 13.89
C PRO A 411 -0.86 3.24 13.52
N THR A 412 -0.17 2.19 13.95
CA THR A 412 1.26 1.98 13.66
C THR A 412 1.62 0.63 13.06
N ASP A 413 0.78 -0.37 13.30
CA ASP A 413 1.09 -1.77 13.04
C ASP A 413 0.50 -2.19 11.69
N ALA A 414 1.35 -2.56 10.75
CA ALA A 414 0.93 -3.06 9.42
C ALA A 414 0.88 -4.59 9.38
N ALA A 415 1.22 -5.25 10.48
CA ALA A 415 1.22 -6.70 10.59
C ALA A 415 0.86 -7.14 12.01
N ALA A 416 0.15 -8.26 12.11
CA ALA A 416 -0.10 -8.98 13.36
C ALA A 416 0.38 -10.42 13.20
N THR A 417 0.97 -11.01 14.25
CA THR A 417 1.56 -12.36 14.19
C THR A 417 0.86 -13.31 15.15
N LEU A 418 0.35 -14.42 14.61
CA LEU A 418 -0.18 -15.54 15.37
C LEU A 418 0.82 -16.69 15.38
N ARG A 419 1.05 -17.24 16.58
CA ARG A 419 1.91 -18.41 16.82
C ARG A 419 1.05 -19.52 17.37
N LEU A 420 1.12 -20.69 16.74
CA LEU A 420 0.24 -21.81 17.03
C LEU A 420 1.04 -23.00 17.57
N PRO A 421 0.46 -23.82 18.46
CA PRO A 421 1.09 -25.06 18.90
C PRO A 421 1.17 -26.07 17.74
N ALA A 422 2.06 -27.06 17.87
CA ALA A 422 2.22 -28.13 16.88
C ALA A 422 0.93 -28.91 16.59
N SER A 423 0.04 -29.03 17.57
CA SER A 423 -1.27 -29.68 17.43
C SER A 423 -2.24 -28.95 16.50
N GLU A 424 -1.97 -27.69 16.15
CA GLU A 424 -2.83 -26.85 15.31
C GLU A 424 -2.24 -26.61 13.91
N VAL A 425 -1.11 -27.23 13.59
CA VAL A 425 -0.53 -27.20 12.25
C VAL A 425 -1.54 -27.75 11.24
N GLY A 426 -1.68 -27.05 10.11
CA GLY A 426 -2.60 -27.41 9.05
C GLY A 426 -4.01 -26.83 9.21
N ARG A 427 -4.39 -26.24 10.34
CA ARG A 427 -5.73 -25.62 10.46
C ARG A 427 -5.84 -24.33 9.64
N ASN A 428 -7.07 -23.92 9.37
CA ASN A 428 -7.38 -22.65 8.74
C ASN A 428 -7.39 -21.51 9.77
N ILE A 429 -6.81 -20.37 9.39
CA ILE A 429 -6.73 -19.15 10.18
C ILE A 429 -7.41 -18.03 9.40
N VAL A 430 -8.39 -17.39 10.02
CA VAL A 430 -9.14 -16.28 9.44
C VAL A 430 -8.48 -14.95 9.82
N ALA A 431 -8.11 -14.16 8.82
CA ALA A 431 -7.67 -12.78 8.98
C ALA A 431 -8.76 -11.85 8.44
N GLU A 432 -9.23 -10.92 9.26
CA GLU A 432 -10.32 -9.99 8.92
C GLU A 432 -9.94 -8.56 9.28
N PHE A 433 -10.12 -7.68 8.30
CA PHE A 433 -9.97 -6.23 8.45
C PHE A 433 -11.14 -5.54 7.76
N GLY A 434 -12.02 -4.91 8.53
CA GLY A 434 -13.24 -4.30 8.00
C GLY A 434 -14.08 -5.31 7.21
N GLU A 435 -14.21 -5.10 5.90
CA GLU A 435 -14.95 -5.99 4.99
C GLU A 435 -14.07 -7.03 4.27
N GLU A 436 -12.75 -6.96 4.41
CA GLU A 436 -11.82 -7.90 3.77
C GLU A 436 -11.54 -9.09 4.70
N ARG A 437 -11.76 -10.29 4.19
CA ARG A 437 -11.52 -11.56 4.88
C ARG A 437 -10.67 -12.50 4.03
N ILE A 438 -9.58 -12.99 4.61
CA ILE A 438 -8.67 -13.96 3.99
C ILE A 438 -8.53 -15.17 4.91
N VAL A 439 -8.62 -16.38 4.35
CA VAL A 439 -8.39 -17.62 5.06
C VAL A 439 -7.06 -18.23 4.61
N ALA A 440 -6.13 -18.39 5.55
CA ALA A 440 -4.82 -18.98 5.33
C ALA A 440 -4.69 -20.33 6.03
N ARG A 441 -3.87 -21.25 5.52
CA ARG A 441 -3.51 -22.49 6.22
C ARG A 441 -2.25 -22.27 7.07
N ALA A 442 -2.25 -22.82 8.28
CA ALA A 442 -1.08 -22.85 9.15
C ALA A 442 -0.06 -23.88 8.64
N TRP A 443 1.11 -23.42 8.20
CA TRP A 443 2.18 -24.30 7.71
C TRP A 443 3.23 -24.58 8.80
N PRO A 444 3.85 -25.78 8.81
CA PRO A 444 4.79 -26.20 9.84
C PRO A 444 6.05 -25.32 9.85
N ALA A 445 6.29 -24.65 10.98
CA ALA A 445 7.48 -23.80 11.18
C ALA A 445 8.78 -24.62 11.18
N GLN A 446 8.73 -25.89 11.61
CA GLN A 446 9.87 -26.82 11.54
C GLN A 446 10.37 -27.09 10.11
N GLU A 447 9.54 -26.85 9.09
CA GLU A 447 9.92 -26.92 7.68
C GLU A 447 10.39 -25.57 7.12
N ASN A 448 10.64 -24.59 8.01
CA ASN A 448 10.96 -23.21 7.66
C ASN A 448 9.89 -22.56 6.76
N ARG A 449 8.61 -22.79 7.08
CA ARG A 449 7.45 -22.23 6.36
C ARG A 449 6.71 -21.21 7.20
N ILE A 450 6.24 -20.15 6.54
CA ILE A 450 5.41 -19.09 7.16
C ILE A 450 4.20 -18.84 6.26
N ALA A 451 3.02 -18.71 6.87
CA ALA A 451 1.83 -18.25 6.17
C ALA A 451 1.65 -16.74 6.34
N VAL A 452 1.23 -16.06 5.27
CA VAL A 452 0.89 -14.64 5.29
C VAL A 452 -0.51 -14.48 4.68
N ALA A 453 -1.47 -13.98 5.45
CA ALA A 453 -2.73 -13.47 4.93
C ALA A 453 -2.56 -11.98 4.62
N GLU A 454 -2.39 -11.63 3.34
CA GLU A 454 -2.05 -10.27 2.94
C GLU A 454 -3.26 -9.53 2.32
N LEU A 455 -3.73 -8.54 3.07
CA LEU A 455 -4.86 -7.70 2.75
C LEU A 455 -4.56 -6.79 1.55
N THR A 456 -5.56 -6.59 0.71
CA THR A 456 -5.45 -5.87 -0.56
C THR A 456 -6.24 -4.56 -0.57
N TYR A 457 -7.42 -4.49 0.08
CA TYR A 457 -8.46 -3.50 -0.23
C TYR A 457 -8.56 -2.30 0.70
#